data_AF-A0A2M8F8R1-F1
#
_entry.id   AF-A0A2M8F8R1-F1
#
_cell.length_a   1.000
_cell.length_b   1.000
_cell.length_c   1.000
_cell.angle_alpha   90.00
_cell.angle_beta   90.00
_cell.angle_gamma   90.00
#
_symmetry.space_group_name_H-M   'P 1'
#
loop_
_entity.id
_entity.type
_entity.pdbx_description
1 polymer ?
#
loop_
_entity_poly.entity_id
_entity_poly.type
_entity_poly.pdbx_seq_one_letter_code
_entity_poly.pdbx_strand_id
1 'polypeptide(L)'
;MPKLIIRASESANSDNTYREPNPRANERWKFFRVEVENKKFPKLLSWIPRQTAENCRGKIEIYKKDENSPIFVYEGRWSSTPEIPHIPHEAIVKLQHPDPVTLPVGEKEIMDVFTKSETDEAAYGWNNESYFHNWRNNSYTLVPGEYTAKVKISTQNGISFDQKFQIGIRKKIEDTFIKE
;
A
#
# COMPACT_ATOMS: atom_id res chain seq x y z
N MET A 1 24.46 3.17 2.12
CA MET A 1 23.18 3.40 1.41
C MET A 1 22.18 2.30 1.74
N PRO A 2 20.90 2.63 1.97
CA PRO A 2 19.84 1.64 2.13
C PRO A 2 19.65 0.83 0.84
N LYS A 3 19.00 -0.33 0.92
CA LYS A 3 18.55 -1.07 -0.26
C LYS A 3 17.17 -1.62 0.02
N LEU A 4 16.16 -0.95 -0.51
CA LEU A 4 14.79 -1.40 -0.39
C LEU A 4 14.50 -2.44 -1.46
N ILE A 5 13.79 -3.49 -1.06
CA ILE A 5 13.12 -4.45 -1.95
C ILE A 5 11.63 -4.37 -1.64
N ILE A 6 10.82 -4.28 -2.68
CA ILE A 6 9.36 -4.23 -2.59
C ILE A 6 8.85 -5.53 -3.20
N ARG A 7 8.01 -6.27 -2.47
CA ARG A 7 7.46 -7.57 -2.91
C ARG A 7 5.96 -7.65 -2.68
N ALA A 8 5.26 -8.31 -3.58
CA ALA A 8 3.90 -8.75 -3.33
C ALA A 8 3.94 -10.16 -2.75
N SER A 9 3.57 -10.32 -1.48
CA SER A 9 3.43 -11.63 -0.83
C SER A 9 1.99 -11.80 -0.35
N GLU A 10 1.44 -13.00 -0.50
CA GLU A 10 0.09 -13.28 0.00
C GLU A 10 -0.03 -13.03 1.50
N SER A 11 1.03 -13.32 2.26
CA SER A 11 1.11 -13.08 3.70
C SER A 11 1.12 -11.60 4.10
N ALA A 12 1.41 -10.68 3.17
CA ALA A 12 1.28 -9.25 3.43
C ALA A 12 -0.17 -8.79 3.39
N ASN A 13 -1.03 -9.48 2.65
CA ASN A 13 -2.46 -9.14 2.57
C ASN A 13 -3.14 -9.40 3.91
N SER A 14 -4.22 -8.66 4.20
CA SER A 14 -5.08 -8.94 5.35
C SER A 14 -6.52 -9.09 4.94
N ASP A 15 -7.25 -9.92 5.68
CA ASP A 15 -8.67 -10.17 5.51
C ASP A 15 -9.36 -9.84 6.83
N ASN A 16 -10.27 -8.87 6.80
CA ASN A 16 -10.89 -8.30 7.97
C ASN A 16 -12.41 -8.35 7.82
N THR A 17 -13.09 -8.90 8.82
CA THR A 17 -14.54 -8.71 9.00
C THR A 17 -14.75 -7.83 10.23
N TYR A 18 -15.32 -6.65 10.01
CA TYR A 18 -15.52 -5.69 11.09
C TYR A 18 -16.79 -6.02 11.88
N ARG A 19 -16.80 -5.64 13.16
CA ARG A 19 -17.93 -5.83 14.09
C ARG A 19 -18.55 -4.47 14.45
N GLU A 20 -19.80 -4.52 14.92
CA GLU A 20 -20.47 -3.35 15.51
C GLU A 20 -19.61 -2.71 16.62
N PRO A 21 -19.62 -1.38 16.77
CA PRO A 21 -20.44 -0.38 16.08
C PRO A 21 -19.80 0.19 14.80
N ASN A 22 -18.87 -0.52 14.17
CA ASN A 22 -18.22 -0.04 12.95
C ASN A 22 -19.28 0.11 11.83
N PRO A 23 -19.31 1.21 11.06
CA PRO A 23 -20.24 1.37 9.94
C PRO A 23 -20.10 0.29 8.85
N ARG A 24 -19.02 -0.49 8.89
CA ARG A 24 -18.72 -1.64 8.02
C ARG A 24 -18.91 -2.99 8.72
N ALA A 25 -19.64 -3.01 9.82
CA ALA A 25 -19.96 -4.25 10.52
C ALA A 25 -20.59 -5.27 9.55
N ASN A 26 -20.12 -6.52 9.64
CA ASN A 26 -20.56 -7.64 8.81
C ASN A 26 -20.18 -7.57 7.33
N GLU A 27 -19.37 -6.59 6.90
CA GLU A 27 -18.71 -6.62 5.59
C GLU A 27 -17.31 -7.24 5.74
N ARG A 28 -16.98 -8.23 4.90
CA ARG A 28 -15.60 -8.72 4.75
C ARG A 28 -14.82 -7.88 3.75
N TRP A 29 -13.64 -7.45 4.15
CA TRP A 29 -12.73 -6.63 3.37
C TRP A 29 -11.35 -7.26 3.30
N LYS A 30 -10.75 -7.27 2.10
CA LYS A 30 -9.38 -7.73 1.89
C LYS A 30 -8.53 -6.57 1.41
N PHE A 31 -7.43 -6.36 2.11
CA PHE A 31 -6.41 -5.36 1.79
C PHE A 31 -5.28 -6.06 1.06
N PHE A 32 -4.99 -5.56 -0.14
CA PHE A 32 -3.93 -6.04 -1.02
C PHE A 32 -2.71 -5.15 -0.82
N ARG A 33 -1.61 -5.76 -0.40
CA ARG A 33 -0.47 -5.07 0.18
C ARG A 33 0.84 -5.52 -0.43
N VAL A 34 1.86 -4.70 -0.23
CA VAL A 34 3.25 -5.03 -0.54
C VAL A 34 4.11 -4.97 0.71
N GLU A 35 5.09 -5.86 0.79
CA GLU A 35 6.14 -5.85 1.81
C GLU A 35 7.31 -5.01 1.29
N VAL A 36 7.82 -4.12 2.13
CA VAL A 36 9.03 -3.33 1.87
C VAL A 36 10.09 -3.74 2.89
N GLU A 37 11.24 -4.21 2.41
CA GLU A 37 12.34 -4.67 3.25
C GLU A 37 13.60 -3.83 2.98
N ASN A 38 14.29 -3.36 4.03
CA ASN A 38 15.64 -2.83 3.89
C ASN A 38 16.67 -3.96 3.96
N LYS A 39 16.98 -4.58 2.81
CA LYS A 39 17.73 -5.84 2.73
C LYS A 39 19.09 -5.78 3.43
N LYS A 40 19.42 -6.77 4.28
CA LYS A 40 20.79 -6.95 4.81
C LYS A 40 21.81 -7.20 3.69
N PHE A 41 23.08 -6.87 3.92
CA PHE A 41 24.16 -7.40 3.07
C PHE A 41 24.24 -8.92 3.18
N PRO A 42 24.70 -9.63 2.12
CA PRO A 42 25.08 -11.03 2.24
C PRO A 42 26.08 -11.23 3.38
N LYS A 43 26.07 -12.40 4.03
CA LYS A 43 26.92 -12.69 5.22
C LYS A 43 28.41 -12.36 5.00
N LEU A 44 28.93 -12.59 3.79
CA LEU A 44 30.31 -12.31 3.41
C LEU A 44 30.68 -10.81 3.43
N LEU A 45 29.69 -9.92 3.38
CA LEU A 45 29.84 -8.46 3.35
C LEU A 45 29.15 -7.80 4.55
N SER A 46 28.85 -8.55 5.61
CA SER A 46 28.14 -8.03 6.80
C SER A 46 28.91 -6.96 7.56
N TRP A 47 30.24 -6.91 7.38
CA TRP A 47 31.13 -5.89 7.95
C TRP A 47 30.92 -4.49 7.33
N ILE A 48 30.28 -4.40 6.15
CA ILE A 48 29.97 -3.11 5.53
C ILE A 48 28.67 -2.57 6.17
N PRO A 49 28.70 -1.39 6.79
CA PRO A 49 27.51 -0.82 7.41
C PRO A 49 26.48 -0.47 6.32
N ARG A 50 25.30 -1.08 6.42
CA ARG A 50 24.13 -0.63 5.67
C ARG A 50 23.41 0.45 6.45
N GLN A 51 22.89 1.44 5.73
CA GLN A 51 22.16 2.54 6.34
C GLN A 51 20.68 2.19 6.50
N THR A 52 20.10 2.68 7.58
CA THR A 52 18.66 2.76 7.79
C THR A 52 18.01 3.60 6.68
N ALA A 53 16.81 3.21 6.24
CA ALA A 53 16.01 3.99 5.32
C ALA A 53 15.05 4.88 6.13
N GLU A 54 15.46 6.14 6.34
CA GLU A 54 14.72 7.10 7.16
C GLU A 54 13.57 7.77 6.40
N ASN A 55 12.46 8.01 7.11
CA ASN A 55 11.26 8.70 6.63
C ASN A 55 10.79 8.24 5.24
N CYS A 56 10.62 6.94 5.07
CA CYS A 56 10.12 6.33 3.85
C CYS A 56 8.68 6.76 3.56
N ARG A 57 8.45 7.31 2.37
CA ARG A 57 7.13 7.67 1.85
C ARG A 57 6.79 6.84 0.62
N GLY A 58 5.56 6.35 0.56
CA GLY A 58 5.05 5.57 -0.54
C GLY A 58 4.28 6.41 -1.53
N LYS A 59 4.42 6.11 -2.82
CA LYS A 59 3.58 6.63 -3.90
C LYS A 59 3.16 5.47 -4.79
N ILE A 60 1.90 5.44 -5.16
CA ILE A 60 1.33 4.40 -6.00
C ILE A 60 0.77 5.04 -7.27
N GLU A 61 1.17 4.48 -8.40
CA GLU A 61 0.67 4.86 -9.72
C GLU A 61 0.01 3.63 -10.33
N ILE A 62 -1.26 3.74 -10.68
CA ILE A 62 -1.99 2.64 -11.32
C ILE A 62 -2.11 2.91 -12.80
N TYR A 63 -1.86 1.88 -13.60
CA TYR A 63 -1.94 1.88 -15.06
C TYR A 63 -2.94 0.80 -15.47
N LYS A 64 -3.74 1.07 -16.51
CA LYS A 64 -4.42 -0.02 -17.22
C LYS A 64 -3.39 -0.86 -17.96
N LYS A 65 -3.76 -2.11 -18.24
CA LYS A 65 -2.93 -2.99 -19.07
C LYS A 65 -2.61 -2.30 -20.41
N ASP A 66 -1.33 -2.31 -20.78
CA ASP A 66 -0.78 -1.74 -22.02
C ASP A 66 -0.82 -0.20 -22.14
N GLU A 67 -1.22 0.52 -21.08
CA GLU A 67 -1.15 1.99 -21.05
C GLU A 67 0.15 2.51 -20.43
N ASN A 68 0.70 3.59 -21.02
CA ASN A 68 1.94 4.22 -20.55
C ASN A 68 1.72 5.40 -19.58
N SER A 69 0.48 5.86 -19.45
CA SER A 69 0.09 6.91 -18.50
C SER A 69 -0.71 6.30 -17.35
N PRO A 70 -0.47 6.74 -16.10
CA PRO A 70 -1.27 6.26 -14.98
C PRO A 70 -2.71 6.79 -15.09
N ILE A 71 -3.68 5.93 -14.79
CA ILE A 71 -5.10 6.32 -14.68
C ILE A 71 -5.34 7.18 -13.43
N PHE A 72 -4.60 6.92 -12.36
CA PHE A 72 -4.57 7.75 -11.16
C PHE A 72 -3.31 7.46 -10.34
N VAL A 73 -3.03 8.39 -9.43
CA VAL A 73 -1.83 8.42 -8.60
C VAL A 73 -2.23 8.88 -7.21
N TYR A 74 -1.72 8.22 -6.18
CA TYR A 74 -2.02 8.57 -4.78
C TYR A 74 -0.86 8.23 -3.85
N GLU A 75 -0.86 8.87 -2.68
CA GLU A 75 0.12 8.61 -1.62
C GLU A 75 -0.18 7.27 -0.95
N GLY A 76 0.85 6.44 -0.82
CA GLY A 76 0.78 5.14 -0.15
C GLY A 76 0.77 5.28 1.36
N ARG A 77 0.00 4.42 2.02
CA ARG A 77 -0.11 4.36 3.48
C ARG A 77 0.56 3.10 4.01
N TRP A 78 1.40 3.26 5.04
CA TRP A 78 1.96 2.14 5.78
C TRP A 78 0.92 1.56 6.74
N SER A 79 0.73 0.24 6.73
CA SER A 79 -0.32 -0.41 7.53
C SER A 79 -0.06 -0.31 9.03
N SER A 80 1.19 -0.08 9.44
CA SER A 80 1.61 0.14 10.82
C SER A 80 1.30 1.56 11.35
N THR A 81 0.90 2.49 10.48
CA THR A 81 0.60 3.87 10.89
C THR A 81 -0.83 4.00 11.42
N PRO A 82 -1.07 4.87 12.42
CA PRO A 82 -2.40 5.05 13.01
C PRO A 82 -3.47 5.37 11.96
N GLU A 83 -4.67 4.80 12.14
CA GLU A 83 -5.82 5.12 11.29
C GLU A 83 -6.37 6.52 11.61
N ILE A 84 -6.75 7.28 10.59
CA ILE A 84 -7.32 8.64 10.75
C ILE A 84 -8.55 8.73 11.67
N PRO A 85 -9.52 7.78 11.71
CA PRO A 85 -10.66 7.89 12.64
C PRO A 85 -10.27 7.96 14.13
N HIS A 86 -9.02 7.68 14.47
CA HIS A 86 -8.47 7.85 15.82
C HIS A 86 -7.70 9.15 16.03
N ILE A 87 -7.69 10.06 15.04
CA ILE A 87 -6.91 11.30 15.06
C ILE A 87 -7.86 12.52 15.06
N PRO A 88 -7.61 13.56 15.89
CA PRO A 88 -8.42 14.78 15.94
C PRO A 88 -8.57 15.49 14.58
N HIS A 89 -9.65 16.26 14.42
CA HIS A 89 -10.04 16.98 13.19
C HIS A 89 -8.95 17.92 12.62
N GLU A 90 -7.99 18.32 13.44
CA GLU A 90 -6.83 19.16 13.09
C GLU A 90 -5.82 18.44 12.17
N ALA A 91 -5.98 17.13 11.93
CA ALA A 91 -5.06 16.29 11.17
C ALA A 91 -5.29 16.27 9.64
N ILE A 92 -5.90 17.32 9.06
CA ILE A 92 -6.12 17.44 7.61
C ILE A 92 -4.82 17.27 6.81
N VAL A 93 -3.68 17.72 7.36
CA VAL A 93 -2.36 17.55 6.73
C VAL A 93 -1.98 16.06 6.60
N LYS A 94 -2.37 15.21 7.55
CA LYS A 94 -2.12 13.76 7.50
C LYS A 94 -2.95 13.05 6.44
N LEU A 95 -3.99 13.69 5.91
CA LEU A 95 -4.76 13.18 4.77
C LEU A 95 -3.93 13.22 3.50
N GLN A 96 -3.30 14.37 3.26
CA GLN A 96 -2.49 14.63 2.07
C GLN A 96 -1.09 14.00 2.18
N HIS A 97 -0.59 13.81 3.41
CA HIS A 97 0.73 13.28 3.66
C HIS A 97 0.65 12.18 4.72
N PRO A 98 0.45 10.91 4.33
CA PRO A 98 0.54 9.78 5.23
C PRO A 98 1.84 9.81 6.05
N ASP A 99 1.76 9.34 7.30
CA ASP A 99 2.92 9.32 8.19
C ASP A 99 4.02 8.44 7.57
N PRO A 100 5.27 8.92 7.48
CA PRO A 100 6.37 8.12 6.96
C PRO A 100 6.78 7.06 8.01
N VAL A 101 7.52 6.04 7.57
CA VAL A 101 8.13 5.05 8.47
C VAL A 101 9.64 4.99 8.27
N THR A 102 10.36 4.59 9.30
CA THR A 102 11.79 4.32 9.21
C THR A 102 12.00 2.81 9.15
N LEU A 103 12.79 2.33 8.17
CA LEU A 103 13.11 0.91 8.03
C LEU A 103 14.59 0.65 8.38
N PRO A 104 14.87 0.15 9.60
CA PRO A 104 16.20 -0.36 9.96
C PRO A 104 16.63 -1.53 9.07
N VAL A 105 17.91 -1.83 9.10
CA VAL A 105 18.51 -2.86 8.25
C VAL A 105 18.01 -4.26 8.61
N GLY A 106 17.33 -4.89 7.65
CA GLY A 106 16.73 -6.22 7.77
C GLY A 106 15.31 -6.24 8.30
N GLU A 107 14.78 -5.06 8.65
CA GLU A 107 13.39 -4.91 9.03
C GLU A 107 12.49 -4.76 7.80
N LYS A 108 11.21 -5.02 8.03
CA LYS A 108 10.16 -5.05 7.04
C LYS A 108 8.99 -4.21 7.50
N GLU A 109 8.37 -3.53 6.55
CA GLU A 109 7.11 -2.82 6.74
C GLU A 109 6.13 -3.22 5.65
N ILE A 110 4.85 -3.06 5.95
CA ILE A 110 3.77 -3.40 5.02
C ILE A 110 3.12 -2.10 4.56
N MET A 111 2.91 -1.98 3.25
CA MET A 111 2.23 -0.85 2.64
C MET A 111 0.95 -1.31 1.96
N ASP A 112 -0.14 -0.61 2.27
CA ASP A 112 -1.43 -0.83 1.61
C ASP A 112 -1.37 -0.35 0.16
N VAL A 113 -1.94 -1.12 -0.77
CA VAL A 113 -2.09 -0.71 -2.18
C VAL A 113 -3.54 -0.43 -2.48
N PHE A 114 -4.39 -1.45 -2.43
CA PHE A 114 -5.82 -1.33 -2.69
C PHE A 114 -6.62 -2.27 -1.79
N THR A 115 -7.91 -2.03 -1.69
CA THR A 115 -8.84 -2.85 -0.91
C THR A 115 -10.03 -3.27 -1.76
N LYS A 116 -10.69 -4.35 -1.35
CA LYS A 116 -11.92 -4.83 -1.97
C LYS A 116 -12.86 -5.35 -0.89
N SER A 117 -14.14 -5.01 -1.00
CA SER A 117 -15.20 -5.64 -0.20
C SER A 117 -15.72 -6.89 -0.92
N GLU A 118 -16.17 -7.88 -0.16
CA GLU A 118 -16.83 -9.07 -0.72
C GLU A 118 -18.14 -8.74 -1.47
N THR A 119 -18.78 -7.61 -1.12
CA THR A 119 -20.05 -7.16 -1.70
C THR A 119 -19.88 -6.29 -2.94
N ASP A 120 -18.67 -5.81 -3.21
CA ASP A 120 -18.40 -4.91 -4.34
C ASP A 120 -17.86 -5.70 -5.55
N GLU A 121 -18.26 -5.32 -6.76
CA GLU A 121 -17.58 -5.82 -7.97
C GLU A 121 -16.22 -5.12 -8.19
N ALA A 122 -16.13 -3.83 -7.84
CA ALA A 122 -14.91 -3.05 -7.96
C ALA A 122 -13.94 -3.27 -6.78
N ALA A 123 -12.74 -2.72 -6.91
CA ALA A 123 -11.77 -2.49 -5.84
C ALA A 123 -11.41 -1.00 -5.80
N TYR A 124 -10.74 -0.56 -4.73
CA TYR A 124 -10.45 0.85 -4.48
C TYR A 124 -9.02 1.03 -3.99
N GLY A 125 -8.31 2.01 -4.54
CA GLY A 125 -7.02 2.44 -3.98
C GLY A 125 -7.16 2.79 -2.50
N TRP A 126 -6.17 2.40 -1.69
CA TRP A 126 -6.24 2.54 -0.25
C TRP A 126 -5.20 3.52 0.28
N ASN A 127 -5.68 4.59 0.91
CA ASN A 127 -4.86 5.55 1.64
C ASN A 127 -5.70 6.24 2.75
N ASN A 128 -5.16 7.30 3.35
CA ASN A 128 -5.84 8.05 4.40
C ASN A 128 -7.13 8.76 3.92
N GLU A 129 -7.23 9.14 2.64
CA GLU A 129 -8.44 9.76 2.09
C GLU A 129 -9.62 8.78 2.09
N SER A 130 -9.34 7.47 1.97
CA SER A 130 -10.37 6.43 1.94
C SER A 130 -11.29 6.45 3.18
N TYR A 131 -10.83 6.92 4.34
CA TYR A 131 -11.67 7.06 5.54
C TYR A 131 -12.83 8.05 5.36
N PHE A 132 -12.69 9.06 4.49
CA PHE A 132 -13.73 10.08 4.23
C PHE A 132 -14.66 9.69 3.08
N HIS A 133 -14.24 8.71 2.27
CA HIS A 133 -15.04 8.17 1.18
C HIS A 133 -15.71 6.86 1.57
N ASN A 134 -15.87 6.62 2.88
CA ASN A 134 -16.46 5.39 3.40
C ASN A 134 -15.78 4.16 2.77
N TRP A 135 -14.45 4.20 2.64
CA TRP A 135 -13.56 3.19 2.07
C TRP A 135 -13.67 2.94 0.56
N ARG A 136 -14.63 3.60 -0.09
CA ARG A 136 -14.91 3.51 -1.53
C ARG A 136 -14.57 4.83 -2.20
N ASN A 137 -13.28 5.16 -2.25
CA ASN A 137 -12.83 6.39 -2.89
C ASN A 137 -13.02 6.28 -4.41
N ASN A 138 -14.06 6.95 -4.92
CA ASN A 138 -14.44 6.89 -6.34
C ASN A 138 -13.32 7.35 -7.29
N SER A 139 -12.45 8.25 -6.83
CA SER A 139 -11.29 8.73 -7.61
C SER A 139 -10.24 7.63 -7.85
N TYR A 140 -10.23 6.57 -7.03
CA TYR A 140 -9.28 5.46 -7.10
C TYR A 140 -9.99 4.13 -7.38
N THR A 141 -11.07 4.16 -8.15
CA THR A 141 -11.86 2.96 -8.47
C THR A 141 -11.17 2.09 -9.52
N LEU A 142 -11.13 0.79 -9.25
CA LEU A 142 -10.67 -0.25 -10.16
C LEU A 142 -11.82 -1.21 -10.42
N VAL A 143 -12.42 -1.13 -11.61
CA VAL A 143 -13.42 -2.10 -12.06
C VAL A 143 -12.74 -3.46 -12.36
N PRO A 144 -13.49 -4.58 -12.45
CA PRO A 144 -12.91 -5.85 -12.87
C PRO A 144 -12.07 -5.73 -14.15
N GLY A 145 -10.83 -6.21 -14.11
CA GLY A 145 -9.86 -5.99 -15.18
C GLY A 145 -8.41 -6.28 -14.77
N GLU A 146 -7.49 -6.00 -15.69
CA GLU A 146 -6.04 -6.12 -15.50
C GLU A 146 -5.38 -4.74 -15.42
N TYR A 147 -4.49 -4.59 -14.44
CA TYR A 147 -3.81 -3.34 -14.15
C TYR A 147 -2.34 -3.61 -13.80
N THR A 148 -1.54 -2.54 -13.83
CA THR A 148 -0.19 -2.52 -13.26
C THR A 148 -0.14 -1.47 -12.16
N ALA A 149 0.32 -1.83 -10.97
CA ALA A 149 0.70 -0.86 -9.95
C ALA A 149 2.20 -0.64 -9.99
N LYS A 150 2.64 0.60 -10.18
CA LYS A 150 4.00 1.01 -9.88
C LYS A 150 4.04 1.57 -8.47
N VAL A 151 4.75 0.89 -7.59
CA VAL A 151 4.96 1.32 -6.21
C VAL A 151 6.34 1.94 -6.10
N LYS A 152 6.41 3.19 -5.63
CA LYS A 152 7.65 3.92 -5.41
C LYS A 152 7.80 4.28 -3.92
N ILE A 153 8.94 3.94 -3.34
CA ILE A 153 9.33 4.34 -1.99
C ILE A 153 10.45 5.37 -2.10
N SER A 154 10.25 6.54 -1.48
CA SER A 154 11.24 7.62 -1.41
C SER A 154 11.70 7.82 0.02
N THR A 155 13.01 7.96 0.24
CA THR A 155 13.63 8.19 1.55
C THR A 155 13.96 9.68 1.75
N GLN A 156 14.21 10.09 3.00
CA GLN A 156 14.51 11.50 3.33
C GLN A 156 15.69 12.10 2.56
N ASN A 157 16.70 11.28 2.23
CA ASN A 157 17.89 11.71 1.50
C ASN A 157 17.72 11.71 -0.03
N GLY A 158 16.49 11.62 -0.53
CA GLY A 158 16.17 11.72 -1.96
C GLY A 158 16.43 10.44 -2.77
N ILE A 159 16.79 9.33 -2.13
CA ILE A 159 16.90 8.03 -2.81
C ILE A 159 15.49 7.48 -3.03
N SER A 160 15.24 6.88 -4.19
CA SER A 160 13.99 6.19 -4.47
C SER A 160 14.21 4.78 -4.99
N PHE A 161 13.27 3.91 -4.65
CA PHE A 161 13.18 2.55 -5.15
C PHE A 161 11.77 2.37 -5.71
N ASP A 162 11.64 1.71 -6.86
CA ASP A 162 10.33 1.38 -7.40
C ASP A 162 10.27 -0.07 -7.89
N GLN A 163 9.05 -0.59 -7.93
CA GLN A 163 8.74 -1.90 -8.47
C GLN A 163 7.34 -1.88 -9.08
N LYS A 164 7.15 -2.66 -10.14
CA LYS A 164 5.85 -2.88 -10.78
C LYS A 164 5.24 -4.20 -10.33
N PHE A 165 3.92 -4.21 -10.18
CA PHE A 165 3.13 -5.38 -9.82
C PHE A 165 1.94 -5.51 -10.76
N GLN A 166 1.64 -6.74 -11.16
CA GLN A 166 0.40 -7.07 -11.85
C GLN A 166 -0.75 -7.12 -10.85
N ILE A 167 -1.87 -6.50 -11.22
CA ILE A 167 -3.11 -6.52 -10.44
C ILE A 167 -4.22 -7.09 -11.32
N GLY A 168 -4.87 -8.13 -10.83
CA GLY A 168 -6.10 -8.64 -11.43
C GLY A 168 -7.27 -8.37 -10.50
N ILE A 169 -8.18 -7.48 -10.90
CA ILE A 169 -9.45 -7.26 -10.19
C ILE A 169 -10.48 -8.23 -10.73
N ARG A 170 -11.12 -8.97 -9.82
CA ARG A 170 -12.14 -9.98 -10.13
C ARG A 170 -13.43 -9.69 -9.40
N LYS A 171 -14.49 -10.39 -9.79
CA LYS A 171 -15.79 -10.33 -9.11
C LYS A 171 -15.67 -10.79 -7.66
N LYS A 172 -14.98 -11.91 -7.43
CA LYS A 172 -14.74 -12.45 -6.09
C LYS A 172 -13.43 -11.92 -5.51
N ILE A 173 -13.43 -11.77 -4.20
CA ILE A 173 -12.30 -11.24 -3.44
C ILE A 173 -11.12 -12.23 -3.39
N GLU A 174 -11.42 -13.52 -3.43
CA GLU A 174 -10.43 -14.61 -3.45
C GLU A 174 -9.66 -14.65 -4.77
N ASP A 175 -10.33 -14.36 -5.88
CA ASP A 175 -9.75 -14.40 -7.22
C ASP A 175 -8.97 -13.11 -7.54
N THR A 176 -9.16 -12.05 -6.75
CA THR A 176 -8.45 -10.78 -6.89
C THR A 176 -7.03 -10.93 -6.36
N PHE A 177 -6.04 -10.35 -7.06
CA PHE A 177 -4.62 -10.53 -6.69
C PHE A 177 -3.75 -9.30 -6.97
N ILE A 178 -2.59 -9.28 -6.30
CA ILE A 178 -1.42 -8.48 -6.61
C ILE A 178 -0.20 -9.42 -6.63
N LYS A 179 0.64 -9.35 -7.66
CA LYS A 179 1.84 -10.20 -7.80
C LYS A 179 2.94 -9.50 -8.61
N GLU A 180 4.16 -10.05 -8.55
CA GLU A 180 5.31 -9.61 -9.35
C GLU A 180 5.11 -9.85 -10.87
#